data_AF-A0A3B9DF99-F1
#
_entry.id   AF-A0A3B9DF99-F1
#
_cell.length_a   1.000
_cell.length_b   1.000
_cell.length_c   1.000
_cell.angle_alpha   90.00
_cell.angle_beta   90.00
_cell.angle_gamma   90.00
#
_symmetry.space_group_name_H-M   'P 1'
#
loop_
_entity.id
_entity.type
_entity.pdbx_description
1 polymer ?
#
loop_
_entity_poly.entity_id
_entity_poly.type
_entity_poly.pdbx_seq_one_letter_code
_entity_poly.pdbx_strand_id
1 'polypeptide(L)' 'FKLKNNIYATQFHPEGDSEGFIIRIHVYKNYGYFPPGSVQQLIEAVEGEHVPEAQSILRRFVSLYRV' A
#
# COMPACT_ATOMS: atom_id res chain seq x y z
N PHE A 1 -11.56 -11.06 -0.85
CA PHE A 1 -12.87 -11.64 -0.47
C PHE A 1 -13.93 -11.10 -1.44
N LYS A 2 -14.68 -11.95 -2.17
CA LYS A 2 -15.71 -11.49 -3.13
C LYS A 2 -17.06 -11.44 -2.43
N LEU A 3 -17.71 -10.27 -2.44
CA LEU A 3 -19.02 -10.07 -1.82
C LEU A 3 -20.17 -10.26 -2.81
N LYS A 4 -20.04 -9.70 -4.01
CA LYS A 4 -21.01 -9.79 -5.11
C LYS A 4 -20.28 -9.75 -6.45
N ASN A 5 -21.02 -9.67 -7.55
CA ASN A 5 -20.43 -9.39 -8.85
C ASN A 5 -19.74 -8.03 -8.80
N ASN A 6 -18.45 -8.04 -9.13
CA ASN A 6 -17.62 -6.85 -9.26
C ASN A 6 -17.43 -6.08 -7.94
N ILE A 7 -17.74 -6.70 -6.79
CA ILE A 7 -17.54 -6.13 -5.45
C ILE A 7 -16.61 -7.04 -4.66
N TYR A 8 -15.42 -6.53 -4.37
CA TYR A 8 -14.35 -7.25 -3.68
C TYR A 8 -13.83 -6.40 -2.51
N ALA A 9 -13.66 -7.04 -1.36
CA ALA A 9 -12.99 -6.44 -0.21
C ALA A 9 -11.54 -6.93 -0.13
N THR A 10 -10.63 -5.98 0.08
CA THR A 10 -9.20 -6.22 0.35
C THR A 10 -8.89 -5.71 1.75
N GLN A 11 -8.16 -6.51 2.53
CA GLN A 11 -7.64 -6.09 3.83
C GLN A 11 -6.31 -5.33 3.69
N PHE A 12 -5.54 -5.65 2.64
CA PHE A 12 -4.29 -5.00 2.31
C PHE A 12 -4.52 -3.81 1.37
N HIS A 13 -3.46 -3.01 1.19
CA HIS A 13 -3.37 -1.86 0.29
C HIS A 13 -2.71 -2.25 -1.04
N PRO A 14 -3.42 -2.87 -2.00
CA PRO A 14 -2.86 -3.22 -3.31
C PRO A 14 -2.46 -1.98 -4.13
N GLU A 15 -2.87 -0.79 -3.71
CA GLU A 15 -2.45 0.51 -4.25
C GLU A 15 -1.11 1.01 -3.67
N GLY A 16 -0.62 0.41 -2.58
CA GLY A 16 0.56 0.90 -1.88
C GLY A 16 1.84 0.85 -2.71
N ASP A 17 2.69 1.85 -2.52
CA ASP A 17 4.03 1.96 -3.09
C ASP A 17 5.03 2.57 -2.09
N SER A 18 6.31 2.43 -2.40
CA SER A 18 7.41 2.91 -1.55
C SER A 18 7.23 4.37 -1.13
N GLU A 19 6.94 5.26 -2.10
CA GLU A 19 6.77 6.69 -1.87
C GLU A 19 5.62 6.99 -0.90
N GLY A 20 4.45 6.36 -1.12
CA GLY A 20 3.30 6.50 -0.24
C GLY A 20 3.56 6.00 1.18
N PHE A 21 4.37 4.96 1.35
CA PHE A 21 4.79 4.50 2.68
C PHE A 21 5.76 5.46 3.35
N ILE A 22 6.73 6.02 2.63
CA ILE A 22 7.68 7.01 3.16
C ILE A 22 6.95 8.26 3.66
N ILE A 23 5.97 8.76 2.89
CA ILE A 23 5.12 9.88 3.31
C ILE A 23 4.41 9.55 4.62
N ARG A 24 3.78 8.37 4.71
CA ARG A 24 3.06 7.93 5.93
C ARG A 24 3.99 7.79 7.13
N ILE A 25 5.21 7.26 6.94
CA ILE A 25 6.22 7.20 8.01
C ILE A 25 6.50 8.61 8.54
N HIS A 26 6.75 9.60 7.68
CA HIS A 26 6.98 10.97 8.12
C HIS A 26 5.78 11.61 8.82
N VAL A 27 4.56 11.36 8.34
CA VAL A 27 3.33 11.87 8.94
C VAL A 27 3.10 11.27 10.33
N TYR A 28 3.29 9.96 10.49
CA TYR A 28 2.92 9.23 11.71
C TYR A 28 4.05 9.04 12.72
N LYS A 29 5.27 9.55 12.47
CA LYS A 29 6.44 9.34 13.34
C LYS A 29 6.26 9.68 14.83
N ASN A 30 5.33 10.57 15.16
CA ASN A 30 5.05 11.00 16.54
C ASN A 30 3.66 10.57 17.04
N TYR A 31 2.99 9.65 16.34
CA TYR A 31 1.61 9.23 16.61
C TYR A 31 1.55 7.85 17.31
N GLY A 32 2.69 7.29 17.72
CA GLY A 32 2.75 6.02 18.45
C GLY A 32 2.62 4.76 17.60
N TYR A 33 2.64 4.88 16.27
CA TYR A 33 2.61 3.72 15.35
C TYR A 33 3.92 2.90 15.37
N PHE A 34 5.03 3.57 15.60
CA PHE A 34 6.37 2.99 15.73
C PHE A 34 7.24 3.95 16.57
N PRO A 35 8.38 3.49 17.11
CA PRO A 35 9.28 4.36 17.86
C PRO A 35 9.79 5.52 16.99
N PRO A 36 9.75 6.79 17.45
CA PRO A 36 10.18 7.93 16.63
C PRO A 36 11.62 7.83 16.11
N GLY A 37 12.50 7.12 16.83
CA GLY A 37 13.88 6.86 16.41
C GLY A 37 14.03 5.86 15.26
N SER A 38 12.97 5.13 14.90
CA SER A 38 12.99 4.11 13.83
C SER A 38 12.66 4.65 12.45
N VAL A 39 12.39 5.96 12.30
CA VAL A 39 12.00 6.58 11.01
C VAL A 39 12.95 6.21 9.88
N GLN A 40 14.26 6.40 10.08
CA GLN A 40 15.25 6.18 9.04
C GLN A 40 15.33 4.71 8.63
N GLN A 41 15.31 3.81 9.62
CA GLN A 41 15.29 2.37 9.38
C GLN A 41 14.05 1.93 8.59
N LEU A 42 12.88 2.50 8.88
CA LEU A 42 11.64 2.17 8.18
C LEU A 42 11.64 2.70 6.74
N ILE A 43 12.22 3.88 6.50
CA ILE A 43 12.39 4.42 5.15
C ILE A 43 13.32 3.52 4.35
N GLU A 44 14.48 3.17 4.89
CA GLU A 44 15.45 2.28 4.24
C GLU A 44 14.85 0.90 3.92
N ALA A 45 13.95 0.40 4.76
CA ALA A 45 13.28 -0.88 4.54
C ALA A 45 12.25 -0.87 3.40
N VAL A 46 11.77 0.30 2.97
CA VAL A 46 10.77 0.42 1.90
C VAL A 46 11.31 1.17 0.68
N GLU A 47 12.37 1.94 0.81
CA GLU A 47 12.95 2.74 -0.27
C GLU A 47 13.44 1.83 -1.40
N GLY A 48 12.97 2.10 -2.62
CA GLY A 48 13.33 1.31 -3.81
C GLY A 48 12.56 -0.01 -3.96
N GLU A 49 11.72 -0.40 -2.99
CA GLU A 49 10.86 -1.58 -3.12
C GLU A 49 9.83 -1.40 -4.22
N HIS A 50 9.73 -2.40 -5.08
CA HIS A 50 8.81 -2.42 -6.21
C HIS A 50 7.83 -3.59 -6.08
N VAL A 51 6.54 -3.27 -5.99
CA VAL A 51 5.45 -4.23 -5.71
C VAL A 51 4.44 -4.33 -6.88
N PRO A 52 4.89 -4.68 -8.10
CA PRO A 52 4.05 -4.63 -9.30
C PRO A 52 2.88 -5.61 -9.25
N GLU A 53 3.05 -6.73 -8.54
CA GLU A 53 2.06 -7.81 -8.47
C GLU A 53 0.81 -7.38 -7.70
N ALA A 54 0.97 -6.67 -6.57
CA ALA A 54 -0.15 -6.15 -5.80
C ALA A 54 -0.98 -5.15 -6.62
N GLN A 55 -0.29 -4.24 -7.31
CA GLN A 55 -0.92 -3.26 -8.18
C GLN A 55 -1.59 -3.89 -9.41
N SER A 56 -1.10 -5.06 -9.86
CA SER A 56 -1.71 -5.79 -10.97
C SER A 56 -3.14 -6.24 -10.67
N ILE A 57 -3.46 -6.47 -9.38
CA ILE A 57 -4.81 -6.86 -8.94
C ILE A 57 -5.79 -5.73 -9.26
N LEU A 58 -5.44 -4.48 -8.95
CA LEU A 58 -6.25 -3.30 -9.26
C LEU A 58 -6.38 -3.11 -10.77
N ARG A 59 -5.27 -3.22 -11.52
CA ARG A 59 -5.28 -3.11 -12.99
C ARG A 59 -6.21 -4.14 -13.62
N ARG A 60 -6.11 -5.41 -13.21
CA ARG A 60 -6.98 -6.50 -13.71
C ARG A 60 -8.43 -6.27 -13.35
N PHE A 61 -8.72 -5.83 -12.12
CA PHE A 61 -10.08 -5.49 -11.71
C PHE A 61 -10.70 -4.42 -12.62
N VAL A 62 -9.96 -3.34 -12.88
CA VAL A 62 -10.41 -2.29 -13.81
C VAL A 62 -10.59 -2.83 -15.22
N SER A 63 -9.60 -3.55 -15.77
CA SER A 63 -9.69 -4.10 -17.14
C SER A 63 -10.88 -5.04 -17.33
N LEU A 64 -11.29 -5.78 -16.30
CA LEU A 64 -12.42 -6.71 -16.37
C LEU A 64 -13.79 -6.01 -16.33
N TYR A 65 -13.88 -4.81 -15.76
CA TYR A 65 -15.16 -4.16 -15.45
C TYR A 65 -15.31 -2.75 -16.01
N ARG A 66 -14.30 -2.23 -16.72
CA ARG A 66 -14.40 -0.99 -17.48
C ARG A 66 -15.29 -1.24 -18.71
N VAL A 67 -16.39 -0.48 -18.81
CA VAL A 67 -17.29 -0.42 -19.98
C VAL A 67 -16.75 0.59 -20.98
#